data_AF-A0A962NZR3-F1
#
_entry.id   AF-A0A962NZR3-F1
#
_cell.length_a   1.000
_cell.length_b   1.000
_cell.length_c   1.000
_cell.angle_alpha   90.00
_cell.angle_beta   90.00
_cell.angle_gamma   90.00
#
_symmetry.space_group_name_H-M   'P 1'
#
loop_
_entity.id
_entity.type
_entity.pdbx_description
1 polymer ?
#
loop_
_entity_poly.entity_id
_entity_poly.type
_entity_poly.pdbx_seq_one_letter_code
_entity_poly.pdbx_strand_id
1 'polypeptide(L)'
;MWAYNITRRACLALAIVSAQASYAEEMVAETLATPQQERISDTVINRDLNTFKVAQERIAKLNNNGTEAENYYLVKAQAWLDFAMHEYYENDRSPVIENALAQAYMLIKQMEAADSQISMDTTVIPESVRLREDLWKIAAQLKQHQGFACAAAPIAEMEVRLVWAGHEHQELGWRHAREHFAAAERLAKKAQKLADNCFCPPEEKPCPMLVAEATPKVEQPKEALAVDNKPL
;
A
#
# COMPACT_ATOMS: atom_id res chain seq x y z
N MET A 1 -35.86 40.41 -20.69
CA MET A 1 -34.44 40.39 -20.26
C MET A 1 -34.41 39.85 -18.84
N TRP A 2 -33.72 38.74 -18.58
CA TRP A 2 -33.06 38.36 -17.32
C TRP A 2 -32.64 36.88 -17.43
N ALA A 3 -31.46 36.69 -18.01
CA ALA A 3 -30.73 35.43 -17.93
C ALA A 3 -29.29 35.83 -17.66
N TYR A 4 -28.82 35.80 -16.42
CA TYR A 4 -27.40 35.77 -16.09
C TYR A 4 -27.24 35.39 -14.61
N ASN A 5 -26.23 34.54 -14.34
CA ASN A 5 -25.60 34.26 -13.03
C ASN A 5 -25.94 32.94 -12.32
N ILE A 6 -25.71 31.80 -12.98
CA ILE A 6 -25.48 30.51 -12.26
C ILE A 6 -24.05 29.96 -12.50
N THR A 7 -23.29 30.46 -13.48
CA THR A 7 -22.01 29.85 -13.90
C THR A 7 -20.74 30.28 -13.15
N ARG A 8 -20.80 31.13 -12.11
CA ARG A 8 -19.59 31.61 -11.40
C ARG A 8 -19.23 30.90 -10.09
N ARG A 9 -20.12 30.07 -9.51
CA ARG A 9 -19.85 29.40 -8.22
C ARG A 9 -19.21 28.01 -8.34
N ALA A 10 -19.21 27.39 -9.52
CA ALA A 10 -18.64 26.05 -9.72
C ALA A 10 -17.11 26.03 -9.86
N CYS A 11 -16.47 27.12 -10.30
CA CYS A 11 -15.02 27.14 -10.53
C CYS A 11 -14.16 27.41 -9.28
N LEU A 12 -14.73 27.96 -8.19
CA LEU A 12 -13.98 28.27 -6.97
C LEU A 12 -13.75 27.04 -6.06
N ALA A 13 -14.60 26.02 -6.11
CA ALA A 13 -14.45 24.81 -5.30
C ALA A 13 -13.35 23.87 -5.83
N LEU A 14 -13.17 23.77 -7.16
CA LEU A 14 -12.16 22.94 -7.80
C LEU A 14 -10.71 23.47 -7.61
N ALA A 15 -10.53 24.80 -7.52
CA ALA A 15 -9.23 25.42 -7.31
C ALA A 15 -8.69 25.24 -5.87
N ILE A 16 -9.58 25.15 -4.88
CA ILE A 16 -9.19 24.99 -3.47
C ILE A 16 -8.76 23.53 -3.19
N VAL A 17 -9.44 22.54 -3.79
CA VAL A 17 -9.10 21.11 -3.62
C VAL A 17 -7.77 20.75 -4.28
N SER A 18 -7.48 21.32 -5.46
CA SER A 18 -6.20 21.10 -6.15
C SER A 18 -5.02 21.74 -5.40
N ALA A 19 -5.19 22.93 -4.82
CA ALA A 19 -4.14 23.55 -4.00
C ALA A 19 -3.77 22.70 -2.77
N GLN A 20 -4.74 22.13 -2.06
CA GLN A 20 -4.48 21.30 -0.87
C GLN A 20 -3.67 20.04 -1.16
N ALA A 21 -3.88 19.41 -2.32
CA ALA A 21 -3.11 18.22 -2.73
C ALA A 21 -1.63 18.58 -3.01
N SER A 22 -1.38 19.70 -3.68
CA SER A 22 -0.02 20.17 -4.00
C SER A 22 0.78 20.56 -2.76
N TYR A 23 0.16 21.24 -1.78
CA TYR A 23 0.81 21.56 -0.51
C TYR A 23 1.19 20.30 0.29
N ALA A 24 0.32 19.28 0.32
CA ALA A 24 0.63 18.04 1.02
C ALA A 24 1.82 17.30 0.40
N GLU A 25 1.95 17.31 -0.93
CA GLU A 25 3.06 16.66 -1.64
C GLU A 25 4.39 17.39 -1.46
N GLU A 26 4.38 18.72 -1.48
CA GLU A 26 5.57 19.55 -1.24
C GLU A 26 6.10 19.33 0.18
N MET A 27 5.20 19.25 1.18
CA MET A 27 5.59 18.98 2.57
C MET A 27 6.15 17.57 2.78
N VAL A 28 5.62 16.56 2.07
CA VAL A 28 6.20 15.21 2.07
C VAL A 28 7.59 15.25 1.44
N ALA A 29 7.73 15.83 0.25
CA ALA A 29 9.02 15.92 -0.43
C ALA A 29 10.06 16.68 0.40
N GLU A 30 9.67 17.76 1.06
CA GLU A 30 10.55 18.56 1.93
C GLU A 30 10.90 17.82 3.23
N THR A 31 9.93 17.09 3.82
CA THR A 31 10.19 16.17 4.93
C THR A 31 11.26 15.16 4.52
N LEU A 32 11.09 14.49 3.37
CA LEU A 32 12.04 13.51 2.85
C LEU A 32 13.41 14.12 2.45
N ALA A 33 13.46 15.41 2.11
CA ALA A 33 14.67 16.09 1.65
C ALA A 33 15.48 16.78 2.75
N THR A 34 14.90 17.01 3.94
CA THR A 34 15.60 17.72 5.02
C THR A 34 16.66 16.83 5.63
N PRO A 35 17.93 17.25 5.68
CA PRO A 35 18.98 16.49 6.32
C PRO A 35 18.63 16.18 7.77
N GLN A 36 18.85 14.93 8.14
CA GLN A 36 18.59 14.39 9.47
C GLN A 36 19.10 15.28 10.62
N GLN A 37 20.31 15.83 10.49
CA GLN A 37 20.95 16.68 11.51
C GLN A 37 20.20 18.01 11.74
N GLU A 38 19.37 18.44 10.80
CA GLU A 38 18.62 19.70 10.86
C GLU A 38 17.19 19.51 11.39
N ARG A 39 16.78 18.27 11.70
CA ARG A 39 15.42 17.93 12.14
C ARG A 39 15.08 18.20 13.60
N ILE A 40 16.00 18.78 14.36
CA ILE A 40 15.81 19.05 15.79
C ILE A 40 15.11 20.39 16.07
N SER A 41 14.79 21.18 15.05
CA SER A 41 14.07 22.45 15.24
C SER A 41 12.57 22.24 15.35
N ASP A 42 11.90 23.07 16.17
CA ASP A 42 10.44 23.03 16.33
C ASP A 42 9.69 23.18 15.00
N THR A 43 10.23 23.99 14.07
CA THR A 43 9.62 24.18 12.75
C THR A 43 9.63 22.88 11.94
N VAL A 44 10.76 22.16 11.92
CA VAL A 44 10.88 20.90 11.20
C VAL A 44 10.03 19.81 11.89
N ILE A 45 10.09 19.71 13.21
CA ILE A 45 9.28 18.73 13.97
C ILE A 45 7.78 18.93 13.69
N ASN A 46 7.29 20.17 13.72
CA ASN A 46 5.88 20.46 13.44
C ASN A 46 5.50 20.10 11.99
N ARG A 47 6.39 20.34 11.02
CA ARG A 47 6.17 19.97 9.63
C ARG A 47 6.06 18.45 9.50
N ASP A 48 7.00 17.70 10.05
CA ASP A 48 7.06 16.24 9.95
C ASP A 48 5.83 15.59 10.62
N LEU A 49 5.44 16.07 11.81
CA LEU A 49 4.20 15.64 12.49
C LEU A 49 2.95 15.97 11.67
N ASN A 50 2.92 17.11 10.99
CA ASN A 50 1.82 17.45 10.10
C ASN A 50 1.79 16.52 8.87
N THR A 51 2.95 16.12 8.34
CA THR A 51 3.04 15.12 7.27
C THR A 51 2.39 13.80 7.69
N PHE A 52 2.77 13.25 8.86
CA PHE A 52 2.14 12.03 9.36
C PHE A 52 0.63 12.17 9.57
N LYS A 53 0.19 13.30 10.13
CA LYS A 53 -1.23 13.60 10.33
C LYS A 53 -1.98 13.61 9.00
N VAL A 54 -1.44 14.25 7.96
CA VAL A 54 -2.05 14.31 6.64
C VAL A 54 -2.14 12.91 6.01
N ALA A 55 -1.12 12.06 6.16
CA ALA A 55 -1.19 10.67 5.71
C ALA A 55 -2.34 9.91 6.41
N GLN A 56 -2.44 10.04 7.73
CA GLN A 56 -3.51 9.42 8.52
C GLN A 56 -4.91 9.89 8.08
N GLU A 57 -5.08 11.19 7.84
CA GLU A 57 -6.34 11.77 7.35
C GLU A 57 -6.70 11.25 5.95
N ARG A 58 -5.72 11.06 5.06
CA ARG A 58 -5.95 10.49 3.72
C ARG A 58 -6.36 9.03 3.78
N ILE A 59 -5.72 8.21 4.63
CA ILE A 59 -6.13 6.82 4.89
C ILE A 59 -7.56 6.78 5.43
N ALA A 60 -7.90 7.62 6.42
CA ALA A 60 -9.25 7.70 6.97
C ALA A 60 -10.28 8.11 5.92
N LYS A 61 -9.92 9.05 5.03
CA LYS A 61 -10.79 9.48 3.93
C LYS A 61 -11.04 8.37 2.90
N LEU A 62 -10.02 7.59 2.54
CA LEU A 62 -10.17 6.43 1.66
C LEU A 62 -11.16 5.41 2.24
N ASN A 63 -11.08 5.16 3.55
CA ASN A 63 -12.02 4.29 4.26
C ASN A 63 -13.46 4.85 4.22
N ASN A 64 -13.63 6.10 4.61
CA ASN A 64 -14.93 6.79 4.62
C ASN A 64 -15.57 6.89 3.21
N ASN A 65 -14.77 6.82 2.15
CA ASN A 65 -15.22 6.86 0.76
C ASN A 65 -15.46 5.47 0.14
N GLY A 66 -15.52 4.41 0.95
CA GLY A 66 -15.94 3.08 0.52
C GLY A 66 -14.82 2.05 0.34
N THR A 67 -13.56 2.40 0.62
CA THR A 67 -12.53 1.37 0.78
C THR A 67 -12.77 0.64 2.09
N GLU A 68 -12.95 -0.68 2.07
CA GLU A 68 -13.18 -1.43 3.30
C GLU A 68 -12.02 -1.27 4.28
N ALA A 69 -12.31 -1.21 5.58
CA ALA A 69 -11.30 -1.09 6.63
C ALA A 69 -10.29 -2.25 6.61
N GLU A 70 -10.72 -3.43 6.16
CA GLU A 70 -9.92 -4.65 6.05
C GLU A 70 -9.24 -4.79 4.67
N ASN A 71 -9.36 -3.78 3.79
CA ASN A 71 -8.73 -3.79 2.48
C ASN A 71 -7.21 -3.90 2.63
N TYR A 72 -6.61 -4.82 1.88
CA TYR A 72 -5.18 -5.13 1.94
C TYR A 72 -4.29 -3.88 1.78
N TYR A 73 -4.55 -3.02 0.80
CA TYR A 73 -3.71 -1.85 0.53
C TYR A 73 -3.89 -0.75 1.57
N LEU A 74 -5.12 -0.56 2.05
CA LEU A 74 -5.41 0.40 3.11
C LEU A 74 -4.67 0.05 4.40
N VAL A 75 -4.74 -1.22 4.81
CA VAL A 75 -4.05 -1.72 6.00
C VAL A 75 -2.53 -1.70 5.81
N LYS A 76 -2.04 -2.03 4.61
CA LYS A 76 -0.60 -1.97 4.32
C LYS A 76 -0.06 -0.54 4.39
N ALA A 77 -0.81 0.43 3.87
CA ALA A 77 -0.47 1.85 3.97
C ALA A 77 -0.42 2.33 5.43
N GLN A 78 -1.40 1.93 6.24
CA GLN A 78 -1.39 2.23 7.68
C GLN A 78 -0.20 1.58 8.38
N ALA A 79 0.10 0.31 8.12
CA ALA A 79 1.22 -0.37 8.76
C ALA A 79 2.58 0.28 8.42
N TRP A 80 2.75 0.76 7.19
CA TRP A 80 3.95 1.53 6.80
C TRP A 80 4.01 2.89 7.50
N LEU A 81 2.87 3.57 7.65
CA LEU A 81 2.77 4.83 8.37
C LEU A 81 3.10 4.65 9.86
N ASP A 82 2.58 3.59 10.48
CA ASP A 82 2.85 3.25 11.88
C ASP A 82 4.34 2.93 12.10
N PHE A 83 4.96 2.21 11.16
CA PHE A 83 6.41 1.95 11.19
C PHE A 83 7.19 3.27 11.12
N ALA A 84 6.93 4.11 10.12
CA ALA A 84 7.62 5.40 9.98
C ALA A 84 7.45 6.31 11.22
N MET A 85 6.23 6.35 11.77
CA MET A 85 5.92 7.16 12.94
C MET A 85 6.60 6.61 14.20
N HIS A 86 6.69 5.29 14.36
CA HIS A 86 7.41 4.70 15.48
C HIS A 86 8.89 5.07 15.46
N GLU A 87 9.56 4.85 14.33
CA GLU A 87 10.99 5.19 14.19
C GLU A 87 11.24 6.68 14.40
N TYR A 88 10.31 7.53 13.96
CA TYR A 88 10.38 8.95 14.23
C TYR A 88 10.37 9.28 15.73
N TYR A 89 9.51 8.61 16.52
CA TYR A 89 9.43 8.81 17.97
C TYR A 89 10.56 8.14 18.75
N GLU A 90 11.09 7.01 18.26
CA GLU A 90 12.34 6.41 18.77
C GLU A 90 13.57 7.24 18.39
N ASN A 91 13.36 8.35 17.66
CA ASN A 91 14.41 9.26 17.24
C ASN A 91 15.44 8.51 16.38
N ASP A 92 14.99 7.58 15.54
CA ASP A 92 15.86 6.94 14.57
C ASP A 92 16.44 8.00 13.66
N ARG A 93 17.76 7.99 13.68
CA ARG A 93 18.67 8.60 12.76
C ARG A 93 18.21 8.37 11.31
N SER A 94 18.25 7.11 10.92
CA SER A 94 18.43 6.64 9.55
C SER A 94 17.35 7.09 8.55
N PRO A 95 17.57 6.93 7.23
CA PRO A 95 16.55 7.23 6.22
C PRO A 95 15.31 6.29 6.25
N VAL A 96 15.16 5.43 7.27
CA VAL A 96 14.07 4.46 7.38
C VAL A 96 12.70 5.16 7.43
N ILE A 97 12.61 6.30 8.12
CA ILE A 97 11.36 7.04 8.33
C ILE A 97 10.84 7.49 6.97
N GLU A 98 11.72 8.03 6.15
CA GLU A 98 11.49 8.54 4.81
C GLU A 98 11.07 7.41 3.87
N ASN A 99 11.81 6.31 3.89
CA ASN A 99 11.53 5.17 3.02
C ASN A 99 10.22 4.46 3.38
N ALA A 100 9.94 4.28 4.68
CA ALA A 100 8.67 3.72 5.15
C ALA A 100 7.49 4.66 4.83
N LEU A 101 7.66 5.97 5.08
CA LEU A 101 6.64 6.97 4.75
C LEU A 101 6.38 7.04 3.24
N ALA A 102 7.41 6.91 2.41
CA ALA A 102 7.27 6.84 0.96
C ALA A 102 6.45 5.61 0.51
N GLN A 103 6.61 4.45 1.14
CA GLN A 103 5.77 3.28 0.87
C GLN A 103 4.30 3.54 1.24
N ALA A 104 4.04 4.18 2.38
CA ALA A 104 2.67 4.54 2.77
C ALA A 104 2.03 5.49 1.75
N TYR A 105 2.71 6.57 1.38
CA TYR A 105 2.18 7.55 0.41
C TYR A 105 2.03 6.98 -1.00
N MET A 106 2.90 6.09 -1.43
CA MET A 106 2.76 5.39 -2.72
C MET A 106 1.41 4.66 -2.79
N LEU A 107 1.09 3.85 -1.77
CA LEU A 107 -0.17 3.12 -1.68
C LEU A 107 -1.38 4.06 -1.58
N ILE A 108 -1.29 5.11 -0.76
CA ILE A 108 -2.35 6.13 -0.65
C ILE A 108 -2.65 6.76 -2.02
N LYS A 109 -1.62 7.20 -2.74
CA LYS A 109 -1.78 7.85 -4.05
C LYS A 109 -2.39 6.91 -5.09
N GLN A 110 -1.93 5.66 -5.12
CA GLN A 110 -2.47 4.66 -6.05
C GLN A 110 -3.95 4.34 -5.74
N MET A 111 -4.33 4.21 -4.47
CA MET A 111 -5.72 4.01 -4.07
C MET A 111 -6.60 5.24 -4.39
N GLU A 112 -6.11 6.46 -4.15
CA GLU A 112 -6.82 7.69 -4.48
C GLU A 112 -7.03 7.86 -5.98
N ALA A 113 -6.09 7.39 -6.80
CA ALA A 113 -6.21 7.34 -8.25
C ALA A 113 -7.11 6.20 -8.75
N ALA A 114 -7.63 5.35 -7.86
CA ALA A 114 -8.35 4.12 -8.18
C ALA A 114 -7.58 3.22 -9.17
N ASP A 115 -6.25 3.16 -9.00
CA ASP A 115 -5.38 2.31 -9.81
C ASP A 115 -5.75 0.83 -9.62
N SER A 116 -6.00 0.11 -10.70
CA SER A 116 -6.33 -1.31 -10.68
C SER A 116 -5.09 -2.22 -10.69
N GLN A 117 -3.89 -1.65 -10.87
CA GLN A 117 -2.62 -2.37 -11.02
C GLN A 117 -1.65 -2.15 -9.84
N ILE A 118 -2.20 -1.88 -8.65
CA ILE A 118 -1.38 -1.78 -7.42
C ILE A 118 -0.68 -3.12 -7.17
N SER A 119 0.63 -3.10 -6.99
CA SER A 119 1.39 -4.32 -6.69
C SER A 119 1.13 -4.80 -5.26
N MET A 120 0.99 -6.11 -5.09
CA MET A 120 0.94 -6.78 -3.79
C MET A 120 2.31 -7.20 -3.26
N ASP A 121 3.39 -6.89 -3.98
CA ASP A 121 4.74 -7.15 -3.50
C ASP A 121 5.08 -6.19 -2.35
N THR A 122 5.85 -6.69 -1.39
CA THR A 122 6.38 -5.89 -0.29
C THR A 122 7.85 -5.68 -0.51
N THR A 123 8.22 -4.43 -0.79
CA THR A 123 9.61 -4.02 -0.88
C THR A 123 10.26 -4.10 0.50
N VAL A 124 11.43 -4.72 0.58
CA VAL A 124 12.31 -4.58 1.75
C VAL A 124 13.09 -3.28 1.53
N ILE A 125 12.82 -2.26 2.35
CA ILE A 125 13.45 -0.94 2.23
C ILE A 125 14.96 -1.01 2.55
N PRO A 126 15.76 -0.05 2.06
CA PRO A 126 17.22 -0.11 2.16
C PRO A 126 17.78 -0.29 3.59
N GLU A 127 17.13 0.30 4.59
CA GLU A 127 17.50 0.24 6.01
C GLU A 127 17.00 -1.02 6.71
N SER A 128 16.53 -2.01 5.94
CA SER A 128 16.02 -3.28 6.45
C SER A 128 16.70 -4.46 5.78
N VAL A 129 16.73 -5.60 6.47
CA VAL A 129 17.17 -6.88 5.91
C VAL A 129 16.02 -7.87 5.86
N ARG A 130 15.93 -8.62 4.76
CA ARG A 130 15.00 -9.72 4.65
C ARG A 130 15.43 -10.89 5.54
N LEU A 131 14.65 -11.15 6.58
CA LEU A 131 14.83 -12.25 7.51
C LEU A 131 13.55 -13.09 7.59
N ARG A 132 13.65 -14.28 8.20
CA ARG A 132 12.51 -15.19 8.43
C ARG A 132 11.75 -15.53 7.14
N GLU A 133 12.48 -16.11 6.18
CA GLU A 133 11.92 -16.52 4.88
C GLU A 133 10.73 -17.49 5.02
N ASP A 134 10.65 -18.24 6.12
CA ASP A 134 9.47 -19.03 6.49
C ASP A 134 8.19 -18.19 6.56
N LEU A 135 8.24 -17.03 7.20
CA LEU A 135 7.08 -16.13 7.34
C LEU A 135 6.72 -15.46 6.00
N TRP A 136 7.72 -15.08 5.21
CA TRP A 136 7.46 -14.55 3.87
C TRP A 136 6.78 -15.56 2.95
N LYS A 137 7.18 -16.84 3.02
CA LYS A 137 6.51 -17.92 2.28
C LYS A 137 5.06 -18.11 2.74
N ILE A 138 4.79 -18.01 4.03
CA ILE A 138 3.42 -18.07 4.57
C ILE A 138 2.58 -16.91 4.03
N ALA A 139 3.09 -15.67 4.05
CA ALA A 139 2.38 -14.53 3.48
C ALA A 139 2.08 -14.74 1.98
N ALA A 140 3.06 -15.19 1.20
CA ALA A 140 2.89 -15.48 -0.23
C ALA A 140 1.83 -16.56 -0.49
N GLN A 141 1.83 -17.64 0.30
CA GLN A 141 0.83 -18.71 0.20
C GLN A 141 -0.57 -18.21 0.57
N LEU A 142 -0.69 -17.42 1.64
CA LEU A 142 -1.98 -16.89 2.07
C LEU A 142 -2.58 -15.88 1.08
N LYS A 143 -1.74 -15.11 0.36
CA LYS A 143 -2.20 -14.25 -0.75
C LYS A 143 -2.83 -15.04 -1.90
N GLN A 144 -2.46 -16.32 -2.07
CA GLN A 144 -3.02 -17.21 -3.08
C GLN A 144 -4.15 -18.09 -2.53
N HIS A 145 -4.47 -18.00 -1.24
CA HIS A 145 -5.50 -18.82 -0.62
C HIS A 145 -6.91 -18.37 -1.04
N GLN A 146 -7.85 -19.31 -1.21
CA GLN A 146 -9.23 -19.02 -1.58
C GLN A 146 -9.94 -18.05 -0.61
N GLY A 147 -9.51 -18.06 0.66
CA GLY A 147 -10.00 -17.17 1.71
C GLY A 147 -9.22 -15.87 1.88
N PHE A 148 -8.38 -15.48 0.91
CA PHE A 148 -7.53 -14.29 0.99
C PHE A 148 -8.32 -13.02 1.36
N ALA A 149 -9.50 -12.83 0.78
CA ALA A 149 -10.33 -11.64 1.04
C ALA A 149 -10.61 -11.45 2.56
N CYS A 150 -10.86 -12.52 3.30
CA CYS A 150 -11.06 -12.46 4.75
C CYS A 150 -9.76 -12.25 5.55
N ALA A 151 -8.61 -12.59 4.97
CA ALA A 151 -7.30 -12.56 5.63
C ALA A 151 -6.43 -11.38 5.17
N ALA A 152 -6.93 -10.53 4.27
CA ALA A 152 -6.19 -9.45 3.63
C ALA A 152 -5.47 -8.53 4.63
N ALA A 153 -6.18 -7.99 5.61
CA ALA A 153 -5.64 -7.09 6.61
C ALA A 153 -4.46 -7.66 7.42
N PRO A 154 -4.57 -8.83 8.10
CA PRO A 154 -3.43 -9.36 8.85
C PRO A 154 -2.26 -9.77 7.96
N ILE A 155 -2.47 -10.13 6.69
CA ILE A 155 -1.36 -10.39 5.76
C ILE A 155 -0.62 -9.09 5.44
N ALA A 156 -1.35 -8.01 5.14
CA ALA A 156 -0.77 -6.70 4.86
C ALA A 156 0.10 -6.20 6.03
N GLU A 157 -0.43 -6.22 7.25
CA GLU A 157 0.33 -5.81 8.44
C GLU A 157 1.52 -6.75 8.70
N MET A 158 1.33 -8.07 8.52
CA MET A 158 2.40 -9.05 8.71
C MET A 158 3.61 -8.76 7.83
N GLU A 159 3.40 -8.46 6.55
CA GLU A 159 4.50 -8.20 5.62
C GLU A 159 5.29 -6.95 6.01
N VAL A 160 4.62 -5.88 6.44
CA VAL A 160 5.32 -4.66 6.91
C VAL A 160 6.05 -4.93 8.23
N ARG A 161 5.47 -5.70 9.15
CA ARG A 161 6.14 -6.13 10.39
C ARG A 161 7.41 -6.95 10.12
N LEU A 162 7.47 -7.72 9.03
CA LEU A 162 8.70 -8.43 8.64
C LEU A 162 9.79 -7.47 8.17
N VAL A 163 9.44 -6.41 7.45
CA VAL A 163 10.41 -5.37 7.07
C VAL A 163 10.85 -4.58 8.30
N TRP A 164 9.93 -4.24 9.18
CA TRP A 164 10.25 -3.56 10.43
C TRP A 164 11.18 -4.39 11.32
N ALA A 165 10.90 -5.68 11.49
CA ALA A 165 11.81 -6.59 12.19
C ALA A 165 13.22 -6.64 11.56
N GLY A 166 13.30 -6.54 10.23
CA GLY A 166 14.55 -6.45 9.51
C GLY A 166 15.33 -5.17 9.83
N HIS A 167 14.65 -4.04 9.98
CA HIS A 167 15.26 -2.77 10.36
C HIS A 167 15.81 -2.80 11.79
N GLU A 168 14.97 -3.17 12.75
CA GLU A 168 15.34 -3.37 14.16
C GLU A 168 16.53 -4.31 14.33
N HIS A 169 16.62 -5.33 13.47
CA HIS A 169 17.75 -6.26 13.48
C HIS A 169 19.04 -5.61 12.98
N GLN A 170 18.98 -4.79 11.93
CA GLN A 170 20.15 -4.06 11.44
C GLN A 170 20.64 -3.03 12.45
N GLU A 171 19.72 -2.34 13.11
CA GLU A 171 20.05 -1.25 14.04
C GLU A 171 20.56 -1.78 15.39
N LEU A 172 19.74 -2.58 16.08
CA LEU A 172 19.96 -2.96 17.49
C LEU A 172 20.04 -4.48 17.70
N GLY A 173 19.91 -5.26 16.63
CA GLY A 173 20.09 -6.70 16.64
C GLY A 173 18.86 -7.49 17.09
N TRP A 174 19.07 -8.80 17.29
CA TRP A 174 17.97 -9.78 17.46
C TRP A 174 17.00 -9.47 18.61
N ARG A 175 17.45 -8.88 19.71
CA ARG A 175 16.59 -8.66 20.89
C ARG A 175 15.46 -7.68 20.61
N HIS A 176 15.73 -6.66 19.80
CA HIS A 176 14.78 -5.63 19.38
C HIS A 176 13.86 -6.18 18.28
N ALA A 177 14.44 -6.78 17.24
CA ALA A 177 13.69 -7.41 16.15
C ALA A 177 12.68 -8.49 16.59
N ARG A 178 12.93 -9.15 17.73
CA ARG A 178 12.12 -10.28 18.23
C ARG A 178 10.64 -9.92 18.39
N GLU A 179 10.31 -8.70 18.83
CA GLU A 179 8.91 -8.34 19.05
C GLU A 179 8.13 -8.18 17.73
N HIS A 180 8.77 -7.63 16.71
CA HIS A 180 8.21 -7.51 15.36
C HIS A 180 8.05 -8.87 14.69
N PHE A 181 9.05 -9.77 14.84
CA PHE A 181 8.88 -11.16 14.39
C PHE A 181 7.75 -11.87 15.12
N ALA A 182 7.62 -11.71 16.44
CA ALA A 182 6.53 -12.31 17.19
C ALA A 182 5.16 -11.74 16.78
N ALA A 183 5.09 -10.45 16.44
CA ALA A 183 3.89 -9.83 15.87
C ALA A 183 3.54 -10.44 14.51
N ALA A 184 4.52 -10.55 13.61
CA ALA A 184 4.33 -11.19 12.30
C ALA A 184 3.85 -12.65 12.43
N GLU A 185 4.38 -13.42 13.39
CA GLU A 185 3.90 -14.79 13.67
C GLU A 185 2.45 -14.84 14.16
N ARG A 186 2.04 -13.91 15.02
CA ARG A 186 0.65 -13.81 15.47
C ARG A 186 -0.28 -13.45 14.33
N LEU A 187 0.14 -12.51 13.48
CA LEU A 187 -0.61 -12.09 12.30
C LEU A 187 -0.72 -13.23 11.28
N ALA A 188 0.34 -14.01 11.07
CA ALA A 188 0.32 -15.20 10.23
C ALA A 188 -0.74 -16.21 10.71
N LYS A 189 -0.76 -16.51 12.01
CA LYS A 189 -1.76 -17.41 12.62
C LYS A 189 -3.18 -16.87 12.49
N LYS A 190 -3.36 -15.55 12.70
CA LYS A 190 -4.66 -14.88 12.54
C LYS A 190 -5.14 -14.96 11.09
N ALA A 191 -4.26 -14.65 10.14
CA ALA A 191 -4.54 -14.71 8.71
C ALA A 191 -4.92 -16.12 8.26
N GLN A 192 -4.17 -17.14 8.66
CA GLN A 192 -4.51 -18.54 8.36
C GLN A 192 -5.90 -18.90 8.89
N LYS A 193 -6.19 -18.59 10.17
CA LYS A 193 -7.51 -18.86 10.75
C LYS A 193 -8.64 -18.16 10.00
N LEU A 194 -8.45 -16.91 9.59
CA LEU A 194 -9.46 -16.18 8.82
C LEU A 194 -9.63 -16.76 7.42
N ALA A 195 -8.53 -17.13 6.78
CA ALA A 195 -8.53 -17.70 5.43
C ALA A 195 -9.23 -19.07 5.41
N ASP A 196 -8.98 -19.92 6.40
CA ASP A 196 -9.57 -21.27 6.52
C ASP A 196 -11.08 -21.24 6.81
N ASN A 197 -11.54 -20.21 7.53
CA ASN A 197 -12.94 -20.05 7.92
C ASN A 197 -13.67 -19.00 7.08
N CYS A 198 -13.09 -18.58 5.96
CA CYS A 198 -13.69 -17.60 5.07
C CYS A 198 -14.84 -18.27 4.30
N PHE A 199 -16.08 -17.88 4.61
CA PHE A 199 -17.25 -18.33 3.86
C PHE A 199 -17.39 -17.50 2.58
N CYS A 200 -16.77 -17.97 1.49
CA CYS A 200 -17.11 -17.51 0.14
C CYS A 200 -18.31 -18.33 -0.37
N PRO A 201 -19.47 -17.70 -0.68
CA PRO A 201 -20.57 -18.43 -1.31
C PRO A 201 -20.12 -18.98 -2.68
N PRO A 202 -20.51 -20.21 -3.04
CA PRO A 202 -20.08 -20.81 -4.29
C PRO A 202 -20.66 -20.06 -5.51
N GLU A 203 -19.74 -19.65 -6.38
CA GLU A 203 -19.85 -19.39 -7.84
C GLU A 203 -20.84 -18.37 -8.42
N GLU A 204 -21.84 -17.83 -7.72
CA GLU A 204 -22.70 -16.80 -8.34
C GLU A 204 -22.16 -15.37 -8.23
N LYS A 205 -21.29 -15.09 -7.26
CA LYS A 205 -20.58 -13.82 -7.11
C LYS A 205 -19.14 -14.10 -6.71
N PRO A 206 -18.14 -13.71 -7.54
CA PRO A 206 -16.76 -13.81 -7.13
C PRO A 206 -16.58 -13.04 -5.82
N CYS A 207 -15.94 -13.65 -4.82
CA CYS A 207 -15.27 -12.87 -3.78
C CYS A 207 -14.42 -11.81 -4.51
N PRO A 208 -14.35 -10.55 -4.04
CA PRO A 208 -13.60 -9.49 -4.70
C PRO A 208 -12.11 -9.84 -4.70
N MET A 209 -11.75 -10.74 -5.61
CA MET A 209 -10.40 -11.02 -6.02
C MET A 209 -10.03 -9.87 -6.93
N LEU A 210 -8.91 -9.22 -6.66
CA LEU A 210 -8.23 -8.46 -7.69
C LEU A 210 -7.90 -9.46 -8.80
N VAL A 211 -8.73 -9.49 -9.84
CA VAL A 211 -8.55 -10.38 -10.97
C VAL A 211 -7.30 -9.90 -11.67
N ALA A 212 -6.18 -10.61 -11.46
CA ALA A 212 -5.09 -10.61 -12.42
C ALA A 212 -5.66 -11.26 -13.69
N GLU A 213 -6.01 -10.43 -14.66
CA GLU A 213 -6.60 -10.88 -15.92
C GLU A 213 -5.56 -11.74 -16.65
N ALA A 214 -5.80 -13.05 -16.69
CA ALA A 214 -5.04 -13.95 -17.54
C ALA A 214 -5.37 -13.59 -18.99
N THR A 215 -4.36 -13.10 -19.72
CA THR A 215 -4.47 -12.81 -21.16
C THR A 215 -4.99 -14.04 -21.91
N PRO A 216 -6.02 -13.91 -22.77
CA PRO A 216 -6.50 -15.05 -23.55
C PRO A 216 -5.46 -15.40 -24.62
N LYS A 217 -5.03 -16.66 -24.60
CA LYS A 217 -4.19 -17.27 -25.63
C LYS A 217 -4.93 -17.22 -26.97
N VAL A 218 -4.41 -16.47 -27.93
CA VAL A 218 -4.93 -16.43 -29.30
C VAL A 218 -4.66 -17.79 -29.96
N GLU A 219 -5.74 -18.54 -30.21
CA GLU A 219 -5.73 -19.73 -31.07
C GLU A 219 -5.54 -19.27 -32.53
N GLN A 220 -4.44 -19.67 -33.16
CA GLN A 220 -4.20 -19.38 -34.58
C GLN A 220 -5.12 -20.25 -35.46
N PRO A 221 -5.87 -19.67 -36.42
CA PRO A 221 -6.63 -20.47 -37.38
C PRO A 221 -5.71 -21.23 -38.33
N LYS A 222 -5.99 -22.53 -38.52
CA LYS A 222 -5.39 -23.35 -39.58
C LYS A 222 -5.79 -22.82 -40.95
N GLU A 223 -4.80 -22.43 -41.75
CA GLU A 223 -4.98 -22.03 -43.14
C GLU A 223 -5.23 -23.27 -44.01
N ALA A 224 -6.39 -23.28 -44.70
CA ALA A 224 -6.78 -24.32 -45.63
C ALA A 224 -6.19 -24.05 -47.03
N LEU A 225 -5.89 -25.15 -47.72
CA LEU A 225 -5.17 -25.27 -48.98
C LEU A 225 -5.88 -24.70 -50.23
N ALA A 226 -5.02 -24.38 -51.21
CA ALA A 226 -5.15 -24.50 -52.67
C ALA A 226 -5.66 -23.28 -53.49
N VAL A 227 -4.72 -22.68 -54.24
CA VAL A 227 -5.00 -21.99 -55.51
C VAL A 227 -4.31 -22.77 -56.62
N ASP A 228 -5.11 -23.42 -57.45
CA ASP A 228 -4.72 -23.99 -58.74
C ASP A 228 -4.36 -22.86 -59.71
N ASN A 229 -3.12 -22.84 -60.21
CA ASN A 229 -2.71 -22.03 -61.35
C ASN A 229 -2.24 -22.95 -62.48
N LYS A 230 -3.00 -23.00 -63.57
CA LYS A 230 -2.60 -23.60 -64.84
C LYS A 230 -2.37 -22.49 -65.87
N PRO A 231 -1.23 -22.47 -66.59
CA PRO A 231 -0.94 -21.41 -67.57
C PRO A 231 -1.47 -21.73 -68.97
N LEU A 232 -1.69 -20.67 -69.75
CA LEU A 232 -1.54 -20.61 -71.21
C LEU A 232 -0.35 -19.72 -71.52
#